data_AF-A0A6H5HAR1-F1
#
_entry.id   AF-A0A6H5HAR1-F1
#
_cell.length_a   1.000
_cell.length_b   1.000
_cell.length_c   1.000
_cell.angle_alpha   90.00
_cell.angle_beta   90.00
_cell.angle_gamma   90.00
#
_symmetry.space_group_name_H-M   'P 1'
#
loop_
_entity.id
_entity.type
_entity.pdbx_description
1 polymer ?
#
loop_
_entity_poly.entity_id
_entity_poly.type
_entity_poly.pdbx_seq_one_letter_code
_entity_poly.pdbx_strand_id
1 'polypeptide(L)'
;MRQFIVIGLDTTDGSPVYVPFKDLLPTVDPKDIIIDGWDISSADLNESVRRAAVLDVGLQDQLEPYLKFCKPKPSVYKEKFIALNQMGRADNLIEASDQKVLDQIREDIRQMKSKADTVVVVWTANTECLCPVLEGVHDTADNLLAAIANGHEDVSPSALFAVASILEKVPFINGSPQNTFVPGVRELAQREKSWIAGDDFKTGQTRMKSVLVDFLVSCGIKPVAIASYNHLGNNDGKNLSSHQQFLAKKVWLCPSIHQSVFIQEITVQC
;
A
#
# COMPACT_ATOMS: atom_id res chain seq x y z
N MET A 1 -14.26 0.17 13.84
CA MET A 1 -14.36 1.63 14.02
C MET A 1 -15.75 2.04 13.53
N ARG A 2 -16.66 2.50 14.41
CA ARG A 2 -18.01 2.94 13.99
C ARG A 2 -17.91 4.42 13.61
N GLN A 3 -17.76 4.72 12.32
CA GLN A 3 -17.87 6.09 11.81
C GLN A 3 -19.35 6.40 11.60
N PHE A 4 -19.78 7.61 12.00
CA PHE A 4 -21.15 8.08 11.87
C PHE A 4 -21.18 9.38 11.06
N ILE A 5 -22.27 9.59 10.33
CA ILE A 5 -22.56 10.84 9.61
C ILE A 5 -23.86 11.43 10.13
N VAL A 6 -23.92 12.75 10.23
CA VAL A 6 -25.15 13.50 10.50
C VAL A 6 -25.94 13.64 9.21
N ILE A 7 -27.18 13.17 9.18
CA ILE A 7 -28.07 13.26 7.99
C ILE A 7 -29.12 14.36 8.10
N GLY A 8 -29.30 14.93 9.29
CA GLY A 8 -30.28 15.97 9.54
C GLY A 8 -30.46 16.23 11.02
N LEU A 9 -31.51 17.00 11.35
CA LEU A 9 -31.94 17.28 12.71
C LEU A 9 -33.29 16.59 12.97
N ASP A 10 -33.49 16.09 14.18
CA ASP A 10 -34.75 15.54 14.64
C ASP A 10 -35.80 16.65 14.76
N THR A 11 -37.00 16.42 14.22
CA THR A 11 -38.08 17.41 14.21
C THR A 11 -38.72 17.65 15.59
N THR A 12 -38.48 16.77 16.57
CA THR A 12 -39.09 16.85 17.90
C THR A 12 -38.26 17.66 18.90
N ASP A 13 -36.93 17.52 18.88
CA ASP A 13 -36.03 18.19 19.83
C ASP A 13 -34.87 18.96 19.17
N GLY A 14 -34.75 18.90 17.83
CA GLY A 14 -33.70 19.58 17.06
C GLY A 14 -32.33 18.93 17.16
N SER A 15 -32.22 17.75 17.77
CA SER A 15 -30.93 17.05 17.94
C SER A 15 -30.41 16.46 16.62
N PRO A 16 -29.09 16.38 16.41
CA PRO A 16 -28.54 15.78 15.19
C PRO A 16 -28.81 14.27 15.12
N VAL A 17 -29.30 13.82 13.97
CA VAL A 17 -29.55 12.40 13.67
C VAL A 17 -28.30 11.79 13.04
N TYR A 18 -27.73 10.80 13.73
CA TYR A 18 -26.54 10.09 13.29
C TYR A 18 -26.90 8.72 12.71
N VAL A 19 -26.34 8.41 11.55
CA VAL A 19 -26.39 7.06 10.97
C VAL A 19 -24.97 6.51 10.81
N PRO A 20 -24.75 5.21 11.00
CA PRO A 20 -23.46 4.59 10.67
C PRO A 20 -23.11 4.82 9.20
N PHE A 21 -21.84 5.11 8.91
CA PHE A 21 -21.37 5.42 7.56
C PHE A 21 -21.77 4.35 6.53
N LYS A 22 -21.64 3.08 6.92
CA LYS A 22 -21.97 1.90 6.11
C LYS A 22 -23.46 1.77 5.77
N ASP A 23 -24.33 2.52 6.45
CA ASP A 23 -25.78 2.47 6.25
C ASP A 23 -26.25 3.59 5.30
N LEU A 24 -25.35 4.49 4.83
CA LEU A 24 -25.70 5.50 3.81
C LEU A 24 -25.94 4.88 2.43
N LEU A 25 -25.08 3.94 2.04
CA LEU A 25 -25.14 3.22 0.77
C LEU A 25 -24.66 1.78 0.99
N PRO A 26 -25.10 0.81 0.16
CA PRO A 26 -24.62 -0.56 0.25
C PRO A 26 -23.09 -0.64 0.09
N THR A 27 -22.41 -1.18 1.10
CA THR A 27 -20.96 -1.45 1.09
C THR A 27 -20.68 -2.90 1.45
N VAL A 28 -19.56 -3.44 0.98
CA VAL A 28 -19.11 -4.80 1.30
C VAL A 28 -18.86 -4.93 2.82
N ASP A 29 -19.41 -5.97 3.45
CA ASP A 29 -19.05 -6.32 4.83
C ASP A 29 -17.65 -6.96 4.84
N PRO A 30 -16.73 -6.54 5.72
CA PRO A 30 -15.41 -7.15 5.82
C PRO A 30 -15.40 -8.68 6.01
N LYS A 31 -16.49 -9.26 6.52
CA LYS A 31 -16.64 -10.73 6.66
C LYS A 31 -16.79 -11.46 5.33
N ASP A 32 -17.22 -10.76 4.29
CA ASP A 32 -17.42 -11.31 2.95
C ASP A 32 -16.15 -11.18 2.08
N ILE A 33 -15.07 -10.62 2.63
CA ILE A 33 -13.80 -10.45 1.92
C ILE A 33 -13.01 -11.76 1.98
N ILE A 34 -12.76 -12.33 0.81
CA ILE A 34 -11.80 -13.43 0.64
C ILE A 34 -10.41 -12.82 0.48
N ILE A 35 -9.47 -13.24 1.33
CA ILE A 35 -8.09 -12.76 1.32
C ILE A 35 -7.17 -13.83 0.72
N ASP A 36 -6.36 -13.42 -0.25
CA ASP A 36 -5.29 -14.21 -0.85
C ASP A 36 -4.14 -13.23 -1.20
N GLY A 37 -2.95 -13.73 -1.49
CA GLY A 37 -1.84 -12.85 -1.85
C GLY A 37 -0.50 -13.55 -2.02
N TRP A 38 0.53 -12.70 -2.13
CA TRP A 38 1.91 -13.08 -2.40
C TRP A 38 2.82 -12.53 -1.31
N ASP A 39 3.86 -13.28 -0.95
CA ASP A 39 4.91 -12.82 -0.05
C ASP A 39 6.21 -13.50 -0.48
N ILE A 40 7.33 -12.77 -0.32
CA ILE A 40 8.67 -13.32 -0.57
C ILE A 40 9.07 -14.36 0.50
N SER A 41 8.33 -14.41 1.61
CA SER A 41 8.46 -15.41 2.67
C SER A 41 7.43 -16.54 2.50
N SER A 42 7.85 -17.79 2.70
CA SER A 42 7.01 -18.99 2.60
C SER A 42 6.18 -19.27 3.86
N ALA A 43 6.40 -18.47 4.91
CA ALA A 43 5.75 -18.62 6.21
C ALA A 43 4.22 -18.55 6.07
N ASP A 44 3.52 -19.49 6.71
CA ASP A 44 2.05 -19.45 6.73
C ASP A 44 1.54 -18.26 7.57
N LEU A 45 0.23 -17.98 7.52
CA LEU A 45 -0.34 -16.84 8.22
C LEU A 45 -0.27 -17.00 9.76
N ASN A 46 -0.24 -18.23 10.30
CA ASN A 46 -0.09 -18.45 11.74
C ASN A 46 1.33 -18.06 12.19
N GLU A 47 2.35 -18.56 11.48
CA GLU A 47 3.75 -18.16 11.69
C GLU A 47 3.94 -16.65 11.53
N SER A 48 3.29 -16.06 10.52
CA SER A 48 3.36 -14.63 10.24
C SER A 48 2.71 -13.77 11.34
N VAL A 49 1.55 -14.18 11.87
CA VAL A 49 0.88 -13.48 12.97
C VAL A 49 1.71 -13.56 14.25
N ARG A 50 2.28 -14.73 14.57
CA ARG A 50 3.19 -14.90 15.72
C ARG A 50 4.44 -14.02 15.57
N ARG A 51 5.05 -14.01 14.37
CA ARG A 51 6.20 -13.16 14.04
C ARG A 51 5.89 -11.67 14.12
N ALA A 52 4.68 -11.25 13.73
CA ALA A 52 4.27 -9.85 13.74
C ALA A 52 4.05 -9.30 15.17
N ALA A 53 3.71 -10.16 16.13
CA ALA A 53 3.47 -9.81 17.54
C ALA A 53 2.46 -8.66 17.72
N VAL A 54 1.43 -8.61 16.87
CA VAL A 54 0.37 -7.58 16.90
C VAL A 54 -0.83 -8.02 17.73
N LEU A 55 -1.25 -9.28 17.59
CA LEU A 55 -2.40 -9.82 18.30
C LEU A 55 -1.98 -10.40 19.67
N ASP A 56 -2.90 -10.40 20.63
CA ASP A 56 -2.69 -11.09 21.91
C ASP A 56 -2.50 -12.60 21.71
N VAL A 57 -1.63 -13.23 22.50
CA VAL A 57 -1.27 -14.65 22.36
C VAL A 57 -2.48 -15.56 22.43
N GLY A 58 -3.44 -15.31 23.34
CA GLY A 58 -4.64 -16.13 23.45
C GLY A 58 -5.52 -16.07 22.20
N LEU A 59 -5.52 -14.93 21.49
CA LEU A 59 -6.20 -14.80 20.21
C LEU A 59 -5.41 -15.50 19.09
N GLN A 60 -4.08 -15.44 19.10
CA GLN A 60 -3.24 -16.17 18.13
C GLN A 60 -3.53 -17.67 18.19
N ASP A 61 -3.58 -18.24 19.40
CA ASP A 61 -3.84 -19.67 19.61
C ASP A 61 -5.25 -20.08 19.13
N GLN A 62 -6.24 -19.20 19.29
CA GLN A 62 -7.60 -19.43 18.76
C GLN A 62 -7.66 -19.37 17.23
N LEU A 63 -6.80 -18.55 16.60
CA LEU A 63 -6.77 -18.37 15.15
C LEU A 63 -5.90 -19.41 14.42
N GLU A 64 -5.00 -20.10 15.13
CA GLU A 64 -4.09 -21.09 14.55
C GLU A 64 -4.78 -22.11 13.62
N PRO A 65 -5.92 -22.74 13.99
CA PRO A 65 -6.58 -23.74 13.14
C PRO A 65 -7.03 -23.18 11.78
N TYR A 66 -7.29 -21.88 11.70
CA TYR A 66 -7.74 -21.19 10.49
C TYR A 66 -6.57 -20.68 9.66
N LEU A 67 -5.48 -20.23 10.30
CA LEU A 67 -4.38 -19.53 9.64
C LEU A 67 -3.25 -20.43 9.16
N LYS A 68 -3.04 -21.59 9.81
CA LYS A 68 -1.90 -22.48 9.52
C LYS A 68 -1.90 -23.06 8.09
N PHE A 69 -3.08 -23.14 7.47
CA PHE A 69 -3.23 -23.64 6.10
C PHE A 69 -3.22 -22.52 5.05
N CYS A 70 -3.21 -21.25 5.47
CA CYS A 70 -3.15 -20.10 4.59
C CYS A 70 -1.67 -19.78 4.31
N LYS A 71 -1.19 -20.15 3.13
CA LYS A 71 0.18 -19.84 2.67
C LYS A 71 0.17 -18.80 1.55
N PRO A 72 1.07 -17.82 1.58
CA PRO A 72 1.21 -16.87 0.48
C PRO A 72 1.77 -17.55 -0.77
N LYS A 73 1.36 -17.07 -1.94
CA LYS A 73 1.97 -17.45 -3.22
C LYS A 73 3.41 -16.90 -3.32
N PRO A 74 4.28 -17.55 -4.10
CA PRO A 74 5.60 -17.01 -4.39
C PRO A 74 5.51 -15.63 -5.02
N SER A 75 6.39 -14.71 -4.62
CA SER A 75 6.39 -13.33 -5.12
C SER A 75 7.66 -13.00 -5.90
N VAL A 76 7.74 -11.79 -6.43
CA VAL A 76 8.95 -11.26 -7.08
C VAL A 76 9.83 -10.55 -6.05
N TYR A 77 11.12 -10.85 -6.08
CA TYR A 77 12.13 -10.19 -5.27
C TYR A 77 13.22 -9.63 -6.17
N LYS A 78 13.41 -8.31 -6.10
CA LYS A 78 14.52 -7.62 -6.75
C LYS A 78 15.32 -6.87 -5.68
N GLU A 79 16.51 -7.36 -5.39
CA GLU A 79 17.39 -6.87 -4.33
C GLU A 79 17.65 -5.36 -4.41
N LYS A 80 17.71 -4.80 -5.62
CA LYS A 80 17.87 -3.37 -5.89
C LYS A 80 16.82 -2.47 -5.23
N PHE A 81 15.59 -2.96 -5.03
CA PHE A 81 14.46 -2.12 -4.64
C PHE A 81 14.19 -2.10 -3.13
N ILE A 82 14.56 -3.15 -2.39
CA ILE A 82 14.32 -3.22 -0.94
C ILE A 82 15.62 -3.37 -0.16
N ALA A 83 15.57 -3.23 1.17
CA ALA A 83 16.78 -3.27 1.98
C ALA A 83 17.46 -4.66 1.93
N LEU A 84 18.80 -4.69 1.83
CA LEU A 84 19.59 -5.95 1.81
C LEU A 84 19.32 -6.87 3.02
N ASN A 85 18.88 -6.29 4.14
CA ASN A 85 18.53 -7.02 5.34
C ASN A 85 17.26 -7.89 5.21
N GLN A 86 16.60 -7.86 4.04
CA GLN A 86 15.47 -8.70 3.67
C GLN A 86 15.89 -9.98 2.94
N MET A 87 17.14 -10.12 2.47
CA MET A 87 17.60 -11.30 1.72
C MET A 87 17.29 -12.62 2.43
N GLY A 88 17.57 -12.70 3.74
CA GLY A 88 17.31 -13.92 4.53
C GLY A 88 15.83 -14.26 4.74
N ARG A 89 14.91 -13.37 4.36
CA ARG A 89 13.45 -13.60 4.40
C ARG A 89 12.91 -14.13 3.06
N ALA A 90 13.64 -13.93 1.97
CA ALA A 90 13.21 -14.23 0.62
C ALA A 90 13.45 -15.70 0.26
N ASP A 91 12.50 -16.58 0.60
CA ASP A 91 12.52 -18.03 0.33
C ASP A 91 11.34 -18.53 -0.52
N ASN A 92 10.45 -17.63 -0.95
CA ASN A 92 9.24 -17.93 -1.71
C ASN A 92 9.16 -17.05 -2.96
N LEU A 93 9.96 -17.39 -3.98
CA LEU A 93 10.19 -16.53 -5.12
C LEU A 93 9.72 -17.14 -6.45
N ILE A 94 9.26 -16.28 -7.36
CA ILE A 94 9.06 -16.62 -8.77
C ILE A 94 10.41 -16.40 -9.50
N GLU A 95 11.15 -17.48 -9.72
CA GLU A 95 12.42 -17.44 -10.46
C GLU A 95 12.18 -17.42 -11.98
N ALA A 96 11.79 -16.26 -12.49
CA ALA A 96 11.52 -16.07 -13.91
C ALA A 96 11.85 -14.65 -14.41
N SER A 97 11.82 -14.45 -15.73
CA SER A 97 11.91 -13.11 -16.31
C SER A 97 10.71 -12.25 -15.92
N ASP A 98 10.87 -10.92 -15.94
CA ASP A 98 9.80 -9.96 -15.61
C ASP A 98 8.50 -10.22 -16.39
N GLN A 99 8.60 -10.57 -17.67
CA GLN A 99 7.43 -10.95 -18.48
C GLN A 99 6.72 -12.19 -17.93
N LYS A 100 7.47 -13.24 -17.54
CA LYS A 100 6.89 -14.46 -16.97
C LYS A 100 6.31 -14.21 -15.58
N VAL A 101 6.96 -13.37 -14.78
CA VAL A 101 6.43 -12.92 -13.48
C VAL A 101 5.11 -12.18 -13.69
N LEU A 102 5.07 -11.24 -14.64
CA LEU A 102 3.84 -10.52 -15.00
C LEU A 102 2.72 -11.50 -15.39
N ASP A 103 3.02 -12.45 -16.27
CA ASP A 103 2.03 -13.42 -16.74
C ASP A 103 1.53 -14.33 -15.60
N GLN A 104 2.41 -14.73 -14.67
CA GLN A 104 2.03 -15.49 -13.48
C GLN A 104 1.10 -14.69 -12.56
N ILE A 105 1.43 -13.43 -12.25
CA ILE A 105 0.58 -12.57 -11.41
C ILE A 105 -0.79 -12.38 -12.07
N ARG A 106 -0.84 -12.19 -13.39
CA ARG A 106 -2.09 -12.08 -14.14
C ARG A 106 -2.92 -13.36 -14.05
N GLU A 107 -2.30 -14.52 -14.17
CA GLU A 107 -2.98 -15.81 -14.02
C GLU A 107 -3.52 -16.00 -12.60
N ASP A 108 -2.74 -15.67 -11.58
CA ASP A 108 -3.18 -15.72 -10.18
C ASP A 108 -4.39 -14.80 -9.93
N ILE A 109 -4.39 -13.60 -10.53
CA ILE A 109 -5.54 -12.67 -10.48
C ILE A 109 -6.77 -13.29 -11.15
N ARG A 110 -6.63 -13.92 -12.33
CA ARG A 110 -7.75 -14.61 -13.00
C ARG A 110 -8.31 -15.74 -12.17
N GLN A 111 -7.44 -16.51 -11.52
CA GLN A 111 -7.86 -17.57 -10.61
C GLN A 111 -8.66 -16.99 -9.43
N MET A 112 -8.25 -15.84 -8.89
CA MET A 112 -9.01 -15.16 -7.83
C MET A 112 -10.36 -14.65 -8.33
N LYS A 113 -10.43 -14.11 -9.56
CA LYS A 113 -11.69 -13.67 -10.20
C LYS A 113 -12.68 -14.82 -10.41
N SER A 114 -12.22 -16.07 -10.50
CA SER A 114 -13.14 -17.22 -10.57
C SER A 114 -13.81 -17.55 -9.22
N LYS A 115 -13.29 -17.00 -8.12
CA LYS A 115 -13.77 -17.22 -6.75
C LYS A 115 -14.49 -16.00 -6.15
N ALA A 116 -14.40 -14.83 -6.78
CA ALA A 116 -14.95 -13.58 -6.27
C ALA A 116 -15.45 -12.69 -7.41
N ASP A 117 -16.59 -12.03 -7.21
CA ASP A 117 -17.19 -11.13 -8.22
C ASP A 117 -16.34 -9.87 -8.45
N THR A 118 -15.69 -9.38 -7.40
CA THR A 118 -14.82 -8.21 -7.43
C THR A 118 -13.50 -8.55 -6.76
N VAL A 119 -12.41 -8.23 -7.46
CA VAL A 119 -11.04 -8.38 -6.94
C VAL A 119 -10.42 -6.99 -6.86
N VAL A 120 -9.62 -6.76 -5.82
CA VAL A 120 -8.80 -5.56 -5.64
C VAL A 120 -7.42 -6.03 -5.21
N VAL A 121 -6.37 -5.53 -5.85
CA VAL A 121 -4.98 -5.81 -5.45
C VAL A 121 -4.48 -4.65 -4.61
N VAL A 122 -3.91 -4.97 -3.45
CA VAL A 122 -3.38 -3.98 -2.50
C VAL A 122 -1.92 -4.30 -2.21
N TRP A 123 -1.02 -3.37 -2.51
CA TRP A 123 0.36 -3.46 -2.12
C TRP A 123 0.51 -3.09 -0.64
N THR A 124 0.89 -4.06 0.18
CA THR A 124 1.22 -3.89 1.60
C THR A 124 2.57 -4.54 1.96
N ALA A 125 3.43 -4.70 0.96
CA ALA A 125 4.76 -5.27 1.13
C ALA A 125 5.76 -4.21 1.65
N ASN A 126 7.04 -4.60 1.71
CA ASN A 126 8.12 -3.71 2.07
C ASN A 126 8.12 -2.43 1.22
N THR A 127 8.50 -1.30 1.83
CA THR A 127 8.76 -0.05 1.11
C THR A 127 9.93 -0.24 0.15
N GLU A 128 9.69 0.00 -1.14
CA GLU A 128 10.74 0.05 -2.15
C GLU A 128 11.44 1.43 -2.15
N CYS A 129 12.64 1.50 -2.72
CA CYS A 129 13.28 2.76 -3.04
C CYS A 129 12.56 3.48 -4.20
N LEU A 130 12.79 4.79 -4.33
CA LEU A 130 12.25 5.56 -5.45
C LEU A 130 12.93 5.12 -6.75
N CYS A 131 12.10 4.82 -7.76
CA CYS A 131 12.57 4.45 -9.09
C CYS A 131 12.79 5.72 -9.92
N PRO A 132 13.94 5.87 -10.61
CA PRO A 132 14.12 6.96 -11.55
C PRO A 132 13.12 6.82 -12.71
N VAL A 133 12.45 7.91 -13.07
CA VAL A 133 11.59 7.94 -14.25
C VAL A 133 12.48 8.23 -15.46
N LEU A 134 12.65 7.23 -16.32
CA LEU A 134 13.51 7.27 -17.49
C LEU A 134 12.67 7.36 -18.77
N GLU A 135 13.07 8.23 -19.69
CA GLU A 135 12.51 8.32 -21.04
C GLU A 135 12.80 7.02 -21.82
N GLY A 136 11.82 6.53 -22.57
CA GLY A 136 11.90 5.24 -23.25
C GLY A 136 11.69 4.00 -22.36
N VAL A 137 11.45 4.17 -21.05
CA VAL A 137 11.24 3.06 -20.11
C VAL A 137 9.94 3.25 -19.30
N HIS A 138 9.80 4.37 -18.60
CA HIS A 138 8.70 4.59 -17.63
C HIS A 138 7.74 5.70 -18.07
N ASP A 139 8.03 6.35 -19.19
CA ASP A 139 7.39 7.56 -19.68
C ASP A 139 6.05 7.30 -20.36
N THR A 140 5.91 6.18 -21.07
CA THR A 140 4.67 5.80 -21.76
C THR A 140 4.24 4.37 -21.43
N ALA A 141 2.95 4.07 -21.65
CA ALA A 141 2.40 2.75 -21.44
C ALA A 141 3.10 1.68 -22.31
N ASP A 142 3.39 2.00 -23.57
CA ASP A 142 4.01 1.05 -24.50
C ASP A 142 5.49 0.83 -24.18
N ASN A 143 6.22 1.89 -23.81
CA ASN A 143 7.61 1.78 -23.37
C ASN A 143 7.73 0.94 -22.09
N LEU A 144 6.80 1.12 -21.14
CA LEU A 144 6.80 0.33 -19.91
C LEU A 144 6.54 -1.15 -20.18
N LEU A 145 5.58 -1.48 -21.06
CA LEU A 145 5.32 -2.87 -21.44
C LEU A 145 6.52 -3.48 -22.18
N ALA A 146 7.18 -2.72 -23.05
CA ALA A 146 8.40 -3.15 -23.72
C ALA A 146 9.56 -3.35 -22.73
N ALA A 147 9.70 -2.46 -21.73
CA ALA A 147 10.71 -2.56 -20.68
C ALA A 147 10.51 -3.81 -19.82
N ILE A 148 9.26 -4.16 -19.49
CA ILE A 148 8.91 -5.41 -18.80
C ILE A 148 9.26 -6.62 -19.66
N ALA A 149 8.88 -6.60 -20.94
CA ALA A 149 9.17 -7.69 -21.88
C ALA A 149 10.68 -7.94 -22.02
N ASN A 150 11.48 -6.87 -21.97
CA ASN A 150 12.94 -6.92 -22.07
C ASN A 150 13.66 -7.13 -20.72
N GLY A 151 12.94 -7.15 -19.59
CA GLY A 151 13.53 -7.32 -18.26
C GLY A 151 14.40 -6.15 -17.80
N HIS A 152 13.98 -4.92 -18.08
CA HIS A 152 14.72 -3.71 -17.72
C HIS A 152 14.92 -3.60 -16.20
N GLU A 153 16.14 -3.35 -15.75
CA GLU A 153 16.54 -3.42 -14.34
C GLU A 153 15.86 -2.40 -13.42
N ASP A 154 15.38 -1.29 -13.98
CA ASP A 154 14.69 -0.23 -13.25
C ASP A 154 13.17 -0.44 -13.12
N VAL A 155 12.61 -1.51 -13.69
CA VAL A 155 11.20 -1.86 -13.47
C VAL A 155 11.06 -2.51 -12.10
N SER A 156 10.37 -1.84 -11.18
CA SER A 156 10.17 -2.34 -9.83
C SER A 156 9.17 -3.50 -9.74
N PRO A 157 9.28 -4.36 -8.72
CA PRO A 157 8.25 -5.35 -8.40
C PRO A 157 6.85 -4.73 -8.26
N SER A 158 6.72 -3.59 -7.56
CA SER A 158 5.41 -2.92 -7.43
C SER A 158 4.82 -2.47 -8.78
N ALA A 159 5.65 -2.04 -9.74
CA ALA A 159 5.20 -1.71 -11.09
C ALA A 159 4.68 -2.95 -11.83
N LEU A 160 5.32 -4.12 -11.67
CA LEU A 160 4.83 -5.39 -12.24
C LEU A 160 3.44 -5.75 -11.72
N PHE A 161 3.20 -5.64 -10.42
CA PHE A 161 1.87 -5.89 -9.83
C PHE A 161 0.82 -4.87 -10.31
N ALA A 162 1.20 -3.59 -10.41
CA ALA A 162 0.30 -2.55 -10.91
C ALA A 162 -0.09 -2.82 -12.38
N VAL A 163 0.89 -3.11 -13.25
CA VAL A 163 0.65 -3.45 -14.66
C VAL A 163 -0.20 -4.71 -14.79
N ALA A 164 0.11 -5.78 -14.03
CA ALA A 164 -0.69 -7.01 -14.04
C ALA A 164 -2.15 -6.74 -13.68
N SER A 165 -2.38 -5.97 -12.60
CA SER A 165 -3.73 -5.62 -12.13
C SER A 165 -4.49 -4.79 -13.16
N ILE A 166 -3.83 -3.80 -13.77
CA ILE A 166 -4.43 -2.95 -14.81
C ILE A 166 -4.82 -3.78 -16.04
N LEU A 167 -3.94 -4.67 -16.51
CA LEU A 167 -4.21 -5.54 -17.67
C LEU A 167 -5.36 -6.53 -17.39
N GLU A 168 -5.53 -6.97 -16.14
CA GLU A 168 -6.66 -7.81 -15.72
C GLU A 168 -7.90 -7.02 -15.31
N LYS A 169 -7.91 -5.68 -15.50
CA LYS A 169 -9.02 -4.78 -15.15
C LYS A 169 -9.42 -4.87 -13.67
N VAL A 170 -8.42 -4.98 -12.81
CA VAL A 170 -8.57 -5.04 -11.36
C VAL A 170 -8.00 -3.75 -10.76
N PRO A 171 -8.73 -3.08 -9.84
CA PRO A 171 -8.20 -1.95 -9.11
C PRO A 171 -6.91 -2.30 -8.36
N PHE A 172 -5.91 -1.44 -8.46
CA PHE A 172 -4.66 -1.57 -7.73
C PHE A 172 -4.47 -0.42 -6.73
N ILE A 173 -4.17 -0.74 -5.48
CA ILE A 173 -3.95 0.23 -4.41
C ILE A 173 -2.51 0.11 -3.92
N ASN A 174 -1.74 1.19 -4.02
CA ASN A 174 -0.41 1.27 -3.43
C ASN A 174 -0.48 1.77 -1.98
N GLY A 175 -0.27 0.87 -1.03
CA GLY A 175 -0.24 1.18 0.41
C GLY A 175 1.12 1.66 0.93
N SER A 176 2.14 1.71 0.07
CA SER A 176 3.52 2.03 0.42
C SER A 176 4.00 3.32 -0.30
N PRO A 177 5.11 3.94 0.13
CA PRO A 177 5.51 5.28 -0.32
C PRO A 177 6.37 5.30 -1.59
N GLN A 178 6.70 4.17 -2.21
CA GLN A 178 7.43 4.20 -3.48
C GLN A 178 6.56 4.77 -4.62
N ASN A 179 7.20 5.32 -5.64
CA ASN A 179 6.55 5.94 -6.79
C ASN A 179 6.10 4.91 -7.85
N THR A 180 5.31 3.92 -7.46
CA THR A 180 4.81 2.86 -8.36
C THR A 180 4.06 3.43 -9.56
N PHE A 181 3.33 4.53 -9.39
CA PHE A 181 2.54 5.17 -10.45
C PHE A 181 3.34 6.11 -11.35
N VAL A 182 4.40 5.58 -11.97
CA VAL A 182 5.16 6.27 -13.02
C VAL A 182 4.25 6.63 -14.21
N PRO A 183 4.64 7.60 -15.08
CA PRO A 183 3.79 8.06 -16.19
C PRO A 183 3.20 6.94 -17.04
N GLY A 184 3.98 5.93 -17.41
CA GLY A 184 3.52 4.78 -18.18
C GLY A 184 2.47 3.92 -17.47
N VAL A 185 2.54 3.78 -16.13
CA VAL A 185 1.50 3.08 -15.35
C VAL A 185 0.20 3.90 -15.35
N ARG A 186 0.29 5.22 -15.19
CA ARG A 186 -0.87 6.11 -15.20
C ARG A 186 -1.55 6.14 -16.56
N GLU A 187 -0.76 6.23 -17.63
CA GLU A 187 -1.26 6.16 -19.00
C GLU A 187 -1.90 4.81 -19.29
N LEU A 188 -1.27 3.70 -18.87
CA LEU A 188 -1.84 2.36 -19.03
C LEU A 188 -3.17 2.22 -18.28
N ALA A 189 -3.27 2.72 -17.04
CA ALA A 189 -4.52 2.71 -16.28
C ALA A 189 -5.64 3.48 -17.00
N GLN A 190 -5.33 4.64 -17.59
CA GLN A 190 -6.28 5.43 -18.38
C GLN A 190 -6.71 4.68 -19.66
N ARG A 191 -5.75 4.12 -20.40
CA ARG A 191 -5.99 3.34 -21.62
C ARG A 191 -6.90 2.14 -21.35
N GLU A 192 -6.59 1.42 -20.27
CA GLU A 192 -7.31 0.21 -19.89
C GLU A 192 -8.58 0.49 -19.07
N LYS A 193 -8.86 1.76 -18.71
CA LYS A 193 -9.97 2.17 -17.84
C LYS A 193 -9.98 1.41 -16.50
N SER A 194 -8.80 1.19 -15.92
CA SER A 194 -8.64 0.56 -14.61
C SER A 194 -8.36 1.60 -13.52
N TRP A 195 -8.69 1.26 -12.29
CA TRP A 195 -8.50 2.14 -11.13
C TRP A 195 -7.13 1.92 -10.49
N ILE A 196 -6.44 3.02 -10.20
CA ILE A 196 -5.24 3.03 -9.37
C ILE A 196 -5.42 4.05 -8.25
N ALA A 197 -4.94 3.73 -7.04
CA ALA A 197 -5.02 4.62 -5.88
C ALA A 197 -3.82 4.48 -4.95
N GLY A 198 -3.44 5.55 -4.27
CA GLY A 198 -2.25 5.64 -3.41
C GLY A 198 -1.74 7.09 -3.36
N ASP A 199 -0.53 7.37 -2.87
CA ASP A 199 0.48 6.45 -2.32
C ASP A 199 0.53 6.56 -0.78
N ASP A 200 1.01 5.49 -0.12
CA ASP A 200 1.23 5.36 1.34
C ASP A 200 -0.03 5.38 2.23
N PHE A 201 -0.15 4.41 3.14
CA PHE A 201 -1.24 4.41 4.11
C PHE A 201 -1.12 5.56 5.12
N LYS A 202 -2.09 6.47 5.10
CA LYS A 202 -2.19 7.54 6.09
C LYS A 202 -2.74 7.05 7.43
N THR A 203 -1.82 6.69 8.33
CA THR A 203 -2.13 6.18 9.68
C THR A 203 -1.69 7.15 10.77
N GLY A 204 -1.84 6.73 12.04
CA GLY A 204 -1.33 7.33 13.28
C GLY A 204 -0.89 8.79 13.22
N GLN A 205 0.43 9.02 13.13
CA GLN A 205 1.04 10.35 13.22
C GLN A 205 0.64 11.27 12.06
N THR A 206 0.74 10.82 10.81
CA THR A 206 0.41 11.66 9.63
C THR A 206 -1.07 12.01 9.58
N ARG A 207 -1.96 11.10 10.01
CA ARG A 207 -3.38 11.38 10.18
C ARG A 207 -3.59 12.52 11.18
N MET A 208 -3.03 12.40 12.37
CA MET A 208 -3.13 13.43 13.42
C MET A 208 -2.55 14.78 12.96
N LYS A 209 -1.36 14.75 12.34
CA LYS A 209 -0.65 15.93 11.83
C LYS A 209 -1.53 16.73 10.87
N SER A 210 -2.17 16.05 9.91
CA SER A 210 -3.03 16.74 8.94
C SER A 210 -4.24 17.42 9.57
N VAL A 211 -4.89 16.77 10.55
CA VAL A 211 -6.04 17.36 11.26
C VAL A 211 -5.60 18.54 12.13
N LEU A 212 -4.47 18.39 12.82
CA LEU A 212 -3.97 19.43 13.73
C LEU A 212 -3.52 20.69 12.98
N VAL A 213 -2.80 20.52 11.86
CA VAL A 213 -2.33 21.66 11.06
C VAL A 213 -3.49 22.39 10.42
N ASP A 214 -4.47 21.66 9.89
CA ASP A 214 -5.69 22.25 9.33
C ASP A 214 -6.45 23.08 10.38
N PHE A 215 -6.59 22.55 11.60
CA PHE A 215 -7.18 23.28 12.72
C PHE A 215 -6.40 24.55 13.07
N LEU A 216 -5.08 24.47 13.24
CA LEU A 216 -4.24 25.63 13.61
C LEU A 216 -4.35 26.75 12.58
N VAL A 217 -4.23 26.41 11.29
CA VAL A 217 -4.34 27.38 10.19
C VAL A 217 -5.74 27.98 10.13
N SER A 218 -6.79 27.17 10.31
CA SER A 218 -8.19 27.64 10.36
C SER A 218 -8.45 28.60 11.52
N CYS A 219 -7.71 28.49 12.62
CA CYS A 219 -7.75 29.44 13.74
C CYS A 219 -6.87 30.68 13.52
N GLY A 220 -6.25 30.86 12.35
CA GLY A 220 -5.34 31.97 12.06
C GLY A 220 -3.97 31.85 12.72
N ILE A 221 -3.64 30.69 13.30
CA ILE A 221 -2.32 30.41 13.87
C ILE A 221 -1.43 29.92 12.73
N LYS A 222 -0.25 30.53 12.57
CA LYS A 222 0.76 30.11 11.58
C LYS A 222 1.77 29.16 12.24
N PRO A 223 1.72 27.84 11.98
CA PRO A 223 2.79 26.96 12.42
C PRO A 223 4.08 27.32 11.69
N VAL A 224 5.17 27.55 12.42
CA VAL A 224 6.47 27.93 11.83
C VAL A 224 7.44 26.75 11.73
N ALA A 225 7.25 25.72 12.56
CA ALA A 225 8.09 24.52 12.57
C ALA A 225 7.28 23.32 13.07
N ILE A 226 7.49 22.16 12.45
CA ILE A 226 6.94 20.86 12.87
C ILE A 226 8.06 19.84 12.84
N ALA A 227 8.41 19.30 14.02
CA ALA A 227 9.39 18.23 14.17
C ALA A 227 8.67 16.91 14.44
N SER A 228 8.92 15.88 13.61
CA SER A 228 8.29 14.56 13.72
C SER A 228 9.35 13.47 13.82
N TYR A 229 9.31 12.73 14.92
CA TYR A 229 10.22 11.61 15.20
C TYR A 229 9.42 10.32 15.28
N ASN A 230 9.93 9.24 14.67
CA ASN A 230 9.32 7.91 14.73
C ASN A 230 10.39 6.84 14.96
N HIS A 231 10.08 5.86 15.81
CA HIS A 231 10.93 4.70 16.11
C HIS A 231 10.02 3.47 16.14
N LEU A 232 10.36 2.43 15.37
CA LEU A 232 9.56 1.21 15.22
C LEU A 232 10.48 -0.01 15.23
N GLY A 233 10.14 -1.03 16.01
CA GLY A 233 10.94 -2.26 16.16
C GLY A 233 10.50 -3.44 15.29
N ASN A 234 9.54 -3.24 14.39
CA ASN A 234 9.02 -4.29 13.51
C ASN A 234 9.80 -4.36 12.18
N ASN A 235 9.39 -5.25 11.27
CA ASN A 235 10.09 -5.40 9.98
C ASN A 235 10.01 -4.15 9.09
N ASP A 236 8.98 -3.32 9.24
CA ASP A 236 8.87 -2.05 8.53
C ASP A 236 10.00 -1.09 8.96
N GLY A 237 10.20 -0.93 10.28
CA GLY A 237 11.34 -0.18 10.82
C GLY A 237 12.69 -0.75 10.39
N LYS A 238 12.83 -2.09 10.38
CA LYS A 238 14.04 -2.77 9.88
C LYS A 238 14.29 -2.50 8.39
N ASN A 239 13.27 -2.46 7.54
CA ASN A 239 13.42 -2.15 6.12
C ASN A 239 13.78 -0.66 5.90
N LEU A 240 13.14 0.22 6.66
CA LEU A 240 13.34 1.67 6.59
C LEU A 240 14.66 2.14 7.22
N SER A 241 15.43 1.25 7.86
CA SER A 241 16.78 1.58 8.36
C SER A 241 17.77 1.85 7.23
N SER A 242 17.46 1.45 5.99
CA SER A 242 18.25 1.76 4.81
C SER A 242 17.88 3.14 4.25
N HIS A 243 18.91 3.92 3.89
CA HIS A 243 18.74 5.32 3.48
C HIS A 243 17.80 5.50 2.28
N GLN A 244 17.90 4.64 1.26
CA GLN A 244 17.09 4.76 0.05
C GLN A 244 15.60 4.49 0.30
N GLN A 245 15.27 3.52 1.15
CA GLN A 245 13.90 3.22 1.54
C GLN A 245 13.33 4.31 2.47
N PHE A 246 14.16 4.87 3.36
CA PHE A 246 13.76 6.03 4.17
C PHE A 246 13.43 7.26 3.32
N LEU A 247 14.20 7.54 2.26
CA LEU A 247 13.93 8.66 1.36
C LEU A 247 12.54 8.56 0.71
N ALA A 248 12.12 7.36 0.29
CA ALA A 248 10.77 7.14 -0.24
C ALA A 248 9.69 7.53 0.79
N LYS A 249 9.80 7.03 2.03
CA LYS A 249 8.85 7.35 3.11
C LYS A 249 8.82 8.86 3.43
N LYS A 250 9.98 9.49 3.47
CA LYS A 250 10.12 10.92 3.78
C LYS A 250 9.37 11.81 2.80
N VAL A 251 9.36 11.46 1.51
CA VAL A 251 8.67 12.24 0.46
C VAL A 251 7.16 12.34 0.69
N TRP A 252 6.51 11.39 1.37
CA TRP A 252 5.05 11.44 1.61
C TRP A 252 4.67 11.98 2.98
N LEU A 253 5.61 11.98 3.94
CA LEU A 253 5.39 12.58 5.26
C LEU A 253 5.38 14.12 5.19
N CYS A 254 6.30 14.72 4.43
CA CYS A 254 6.49 16.17 4.38
C CYS A 254 5.38 16.97 3.64
N PRO A 255 4.86 16.52 2.49
CA PRO A 255 3.88 17.30 1.72
C PRO A 255 2.47 17.30 2.29
N SER A 256 2.19 16.49 3.32
CA SER A 256 0.87 16.45 3.96
C SER A 256 0.40 17.80 4.51
N ILE A 257 1.29 18.79 4.57
CA ILE A 257 1.07 20.15 5.07
C ILE A 257 1.18 21.22 3.97
N HIS A 258 1.78 20.90 2.81
CA HIS A 258 2.07 21.88 1.75
C HIS A 258 0.83 22.37 0.98
N GLN A 259 -0.32 21.71 1.11
CA GLN A 259 -1.57 22.20 0.53
C GLN A 259 -2.10 23.47 1.22
N SER A 260 -1.61 23.80 2.43
CA SER A 260 -2.16 24.91 3.23
C SER A 260 -1.15 26.02 3.52
N VAL A 261 0.16 25.75 3.74
CA VAL A 261 1.18 26.76 4.07
C VAL A 261 2.61 26.27 3.73
N PHE A 262 3.54 27.17 3.40
CA PHE A 262 4.99 26.88 3.42
C PHE A 262 5.47 26.69 4.87
N ILE A 263 5.67 25.43 5.30
CA ILE A 263 6.17 25.07 6.64
C ILE A 263 7.49 24.31 6.48
N GLN A 264 8.47 24.63 7.34
CA GLN A 264 9.71 23.88 7.43
C GLN A 264 9.47 22.61 8.26
N GLU A 265 9.48 21.46 7.61
CA GLU A 265 9.27 20.16 8.27
C GLU A 265 10.58 19.40 8.44
N ILE A 266 10.84 18.95 9.66
CA ILE A 266 11.98 18.10 9.99
C ILE A 266 11.42 16.73 10.38
N THR A 267 11.57 15.76 9.48
CA THR A 267 11.25 14.35 9.74
C THR A 267 12.55 13.57 9.93
N VAL A 268 12.67 12.91 11.09
CA VAL A 268 13.78 12.02 11.43
C VAL A 268 13.22 10.67 11.85
N GLN A 269 13.79 9.61 11.29
CA GLN A 269 13.52 8.23 11.68
C GLN A 269 14.86 7.65 12.11
N CYS A 270 14.93 7.13 13.35
CA CYS A 270 16.13 6.53 13.93
C CYS A 270 15.94 5.02 14.05
#